data_AF-A0A1E2V8E4-F1
#
_entry.id   AF-A0A1E2V8E4-F1
#
_cell.length_a   1.000
_cell.length_b   1.000
_cell.length_c   1.000
_cell.angle_alpha   90.00
_cell.angle_beta   90.00
_cell.angle_gamma   90.00
#
_symmetry.space_group_name_H-M   'P 1'
#
loop_
_entity.id
_entity.type
_entity.pdbx_description
1 polymer ?
#
loop_
_entity_poly.entity_id
_entity_poly.type
_entity_poly.pdbx_seq_one_letter_code
_entity_poly.pdbx_strand_id
1 'polypeptide(L)'
;MWFRLLAVCIGIWGISGCAFQAERASSDTANQAFEADKAAVQALFDQPYIDPLTRFLKQPQGQQLPQDLQNKIRVERDRRCQAVAQEYAQRPLTAQSLARYRAGYQYSCPDDVDAFAERLKVQSKDSNQAAETASGQSDEVSDDPDAAAETQRQQTTSTASVGADAISSQQLNDCYLLTQIRNFSDALDACQEPAEKGYVKAQRNMAMMAYTLEDYERARLWAEKAASQSGQAANILGEMYAQGQGVNVDLAQARHWFLEAVRLGYAKAQSRLETLPADESQ
;
A
#
# COMPACT_ATOMS: atom_id res chain seq x y z
N MET A 1 -33.87 13.85 20.87
CA MET A 1 -35.04 14.15 20.02
C MET A 1 -35.06 13.16 18.86
N TRP A 2 -35.81 12.05 18.98
CA TRP A 2 -36.12 11.17 17.85
C TRP A 2 -37.63 11.25 17.66
N PHE A 3 -38.04 11.88 16.55
CA PHE A 3 -39.45 12.12 16.23
C PHE A 3 -40.12 10.81 15.79
N ARG A 4 -41.22 10.48 16.46
CA ARG A 4 -42.15 9.40 16.10
C ARG A 4 -42.73 9.65 14.72
N LEU A 5 -42.49 8.74 13.77
CA LEU A 5 -43.31 8.58 12.56
C LEU A 5 -44.36 7.50 12.84
N LEU A 6 -45.52 7.93 13.35
CA LEU A 6 -46.75 7.15 13.37
C LEU A 6 -47.48 7.42 12.04
N ALA A 7 -47.32 6.51 11.08
CA ALA A 7 -48.13 6.49 9.87
C ALA A 7 -49.53 5.94 10.22
N VAL A 8 -50.54 6.80 10.17
CA VAL A 8 -51.95 6.43 10.29
C VAL A 8 -52.46 6.04 8.90
N CYS A 9 -52.62 4.74 8.65
CA CYS A 9 -53.32 4.23 7.47
C CYS A 9 -54.71 3.72 7.91
N ILE A 10 -55.74 4.53 7.65
CA ILE A 10 -57.14 4.12 7.77
C ILE A 10 -57.60 3.73 6.36
N GLY A 11 -57.69 2.43 6.10
CA GLY A 11 -58.17 1.88 4.84
C GLY A 11 -58.66 0.46 5.06
N ILE A 12 -59.96 0.27 4.86
CA ILE A 12 -60.71 -0.96 5.04
C ILE A 12 -60.13 -2.02 4.09
N TRP A 13 -59.31 -2.94 4.61
CA TRP A 13 -59.03 -4.32 4.17
C TRP A 13 -57.79 -4.80 4.95
N GLY A 14 -57.96 -5.83 5.80
CA GLY A 14 -56.92 -6.73 6.31
C GLY A 14 -55.63 -6.12 6.91
N ILE A 15 -55.51 -6.21 8.24
CA ILE A 15 -54.28 -5.93 9.01
C ILE A 15 -53.06 -6.74 8.51
N SER A 16 -53.27 -7.78 7.69
CA SER A 16 -52.21 -8.57 7.04
C SER A 16 -51.45 -7.86 5.90
N GLY A 17 -51.94 -6.75 5.35
CA GLY A 17 -51.31 -6.09 4.19
C GLY A 17 -50.06 -5.24 4.51
N CYS A 18 -50.04 -4.58 5.68
CA CYS A 18 -48.94 -3.66 6.04
C CYS A 18 -47.67 -4.39 6.53
N ALA A 19 -47.82 -5.51 7.26
CA ALA A 19 -46.68 -6.33 7.68
C ALA A 19 -45.92 -6.89 6.47
N PHE A 20 -46.67 -7.39 5.47
CA PHE A 20 -46.10 -8.00 4.28
C PHE A 20 -45.30 -7.03 3.40
N GLN A 21 -45.72 -5.76 3.29
CA GLN A 21 -44.97 -4.76 2.52
C GLN A 21 -43.69 -4.31 3.22
N ALA A 22 -43.70 -4.20 4.56
CA ALA A 22 -42.51 -3.86 5.34
C ALA A 22 -41.46 -5.00 5.32
N GLU A 23 -41.90 -6.27 5.43
CA GLU A 23 -41.03 -7.44 5.32
C GLU A 23 -40.36 -7.51 3.93
N ARG A 24 -41.12 -7.28 2.86
CA ARG A 24 -40.60 -7.34 1.48
C ARG A 24 -39.58 -6.24 1.19
N ALA A 25 -39.83 -5.02 1.66
CA ALA A 25 -38.87 -3.92 1.53
C ALA A 25 -37.55 -4.19 2.28
N SER A 26 -37.62 -4.84 3.45
CA SER A 26 -36.44 -5.24 4.24
C SER A 26 -35.65 -6.39 3.58
N SER A 27 -36.34 -7.35 2.95
CA SER A 27 -35.67 -8.44 2.23
C SER A 27 -34.97 -7.94 0.96
N ASP A 28 -35.57 -6.97 0.27
CA ASP A 28 -35.00 -6.40 -0.95
C ASP A 28 -33.74 -5.58 -0.66
N THR A 29 -33.71 -4.81 0.44
CA THR A 29 -32.51 -4.09 0.87
C THR A 29 -31.39 -5.03 1.33
N ALA A 30 -31.73 -6.10 2.06
CA ALA A 30 -30.76 -7.11 2.47
C ALA A 30 -30.13 -7.84 1.27
N ASN A 31 -30.93 -8.18 0.25
CA ASN A 31 -30.42 -8.78 -0.98
C ASN A 31 -29.51 -7.82 -1.76
N GLN A 32 -29.87 -6.54 -1.86
CA GLN A 32 -29.02 -5.54 -2.54
C GLN A 32 -27.68 -5.36 -1.84
N ALA A 33 -27.66 -5.29 -0.50
CA ALA A 33 -26.42 -5.21 0.26
C ALA A 33 -25.54 -6.43 0.04
N PHE A 34 -26.12 -7.63 0.04
CA PHE A 34 -25.40 -8.88 -0.19
C PHE A 34 -24.78 -8.97 -1.60
N GLU A 35 -25.51 -8.53 -2.63
CA GLU A 35 -24.97 -8.50 -3.99
C GLU A 35 -23.88 -7.43 -4.17
N ALA A 36 -24.01 -6.28 -3.49
CA ALA A 36 -22.95 -5.26 -3.46
C ALA A 36 -21.67 -5.78 -2.78
N ASP A 37 -21.82 -6.52 -1.67
CA ASP A 37 -20.71 -7.15 -0.96
C ASP A 37 -19.98 -8.17 -1.86
N LYS A 38 -20.73 -9.01 -2.59
CA LYS A 38 -20.14 -9.93 -3.57
C LYS A 38 -19.41 -9.21 -4.70
N ALA A 39 -19.98 -8.13 -5.23
CA ALA A 39 -19.35 -7.36 -6.30
C ALA A 39 -18.03 -6.72 -5.81
N ALA A 40 -18.01 -6.19 -4.59
CA ALA A 40 -16.79 -5.67 -3.97
C ALA A 40 -15.72 -6.75 -3.79
N VAL A 41 -16.11 -7.95 -3.32
CA VAL A 41 -15.21 -9.11 -3.21
C VAL A 41 -14.68 -9.54 -4.57
N GLN A 42 -15.52 -9.55 -5.61
CA GLN A 42 -15.10 -9.94 -6.96
C GLN A 42 -14.08 -8.94 -7.53
N ALA A 43 -14.32 -7.63 -7.39
CA ALA A 43 -13.37 -6.62 -7.80
C ALA A 43 -12.01 -6.78 -7.10
N LEU A 44 -12.00 -7.23 -5.84
CA LEU A 44 -10.77 -7.55 -5.13
C LEU A 44 -10.02 -8.76 -5.72
N PHE A 45 -10.72 -9.69 -6.36
CA PHE A 45 -10.13 -10.90 -6.94
C PHE A 45 -9.65 -10.68 -8.37
N ASP A 46 -10.28 -9.78 -9.11
CA ASP A 46 -9.93 -9.49 -10.51
C ASP A 46 -8.55 -8.82 -10.67
N GLN A 47 -8.06 -8.17 -9.61
CA GLN A 47 -6.69 -7.66 -9.55
C GLN A 47 -5.70 -8.77 -9.14
N PRO A 48 -4.40 -8.66 -9.50
CA PRO A 48 -3.38 -9.65 -9.14
C PRO A 48 -2.70 -9.42 -7.78
N TYR A 49 -3.08 -8.38 -7.03
CA TYR A 49 -2.35 -7.91 -5.85
C TYR A 49 -2.80 -8.56 -4.52
N ILE A 50 -1.87 -8.69 -3.57
CA ILE A 50 -2.14 -9.29 -2.24
C ILE A 50 -2.58 -8.22 -1.23
N ASP A 51 -1.90 -7.07 -1.22
CA ASP A 51 -2.14 -5.99 -0.25
C ASP A 51 -3.58 -5.49 -0.18
N PRO A 52 -4.30 -5.31 -1.29
CA PRO A 52 -5.70 -4.91 -1.23
C PRO A 52 -6.59 -5.91 -0.47
N LEU A 53 -6.33 -7.21 -0.57
CA LEU A 53 -7.06 -8.25 0.16
C LEU A 53 -6.83 -8.11 1.67
N THR A 54 -5.56 -7.95 2.08
CA THR A 54 -5.17 -7.74 3.47
C THR A 54 -5.75 -6.45 4.04
N ARG A 55 -5.65 -5.35 3.29
CA ARG A 55 -6.16 -4.04 3.70
C ARG A 55 -7.66 -4.06 3.87
N PHE A 56 -8.37 -4.64 2.91
CA PHE A 56 -9.82 -4.70 2.94
C PHE A 56 -10.33 -5.48 4.16
N LEU A 57 -9.73 -6.62 4.48
CA LEU A 57 -10.03 -7.39 5.71
C LEU A 57 -9.78 -6.61 7.01
N LYS A 58 -8.85 -5.65 7.01
CA LYS A 58 -8.55 -4.81 8.17
C LYS A 58 -9.48 -3.61 8.31
N GLN A 59 -10.12 -3.15 7.23
CA GLN A 59 -11.01 -2.00 7.23
C GLN A 59 -12.41 -2.34 7.82
N PRO A 60 -13.14 -1.35 8.36
CA PRO A 60 -14.49 -1.57 8.89
C PRO A 60 -15.42 -2.28 7.91
N GLN A 61 -15.37 -1.91 6.63
CA GLN A 61 -16.17 -2.54 5.58
C GLN A 61 -15.89 -4.05 5.47
N GLY A 62 -14.62 -4.47 5.44
CA GLY A 62 -14.29 -5.89 5.40
C GLY A 62 -14.57 -6.63 6.71
N GLN A 63 -14.49 -5.95 7.86
CA GLN A 63 -14.85 -6.55 9.15
C GLN A 63 -16.36 -6.78 9.29
N GLN A 64 -17.17 -5.95 8.63
CA GLN A 64 -18.64 -6.05 8.61
C GLN A 64 -19.17 -7.06 7.60
N LEU A 65 -18.33 -7.56 6.68
CA LEU A 65 -18.74 -8.56 5.71
C LEU A 65 -19.21 -9.86 6.37
N PRO A 66 -20.14 -10.59 5.73
CA PRO A 66 -20.41 -11.98 6.05
C PRO A 66 -19.12 -12.82 6.15
N GLN A 67 -19.04 -13.70 7.16
CA GLN A 67 -17.83 -14.48 7.45
C GLN A 67 -17.39 -15.38 6.29
N ASP A 68 -18.34 -15.87 5.50
CA ASP A 68 -18.05 -16.67 4.31
C ASP A 68 -17.29 -15.85 3.25
N LEU A 69 -17.69 -14.59 3.04
CA LEU A 69 -17.01 -13.68 2.12
C LEU A 69 -15.63 -13.28 2.65
N GLN A 70 -15.52 -12.99 3.95
CA GLN A 70 -14.21 -12.75 4.57
C GLN A 70 -13.28 -13.97 4.41
N ASN A 71 -13.81 -15.18 4.58
CA ASN A 71 -13.06 -16.43 4.38
C ASN A 71 -12.57 -16.57 2.94
N LYS A 72 -13.40 -16.24 1.94
CA LYS A 72 -12.96 -16.27 0.53
C LYS A 72 -11.79 -15.32 0.29
N ILE A 73 -11.84 -14.11 0.86
CA ILE A 73 -10.75 -13.14 0.73
C ILE A 73 -9.47 -13.66 1.41
N ARG A 74 -9.58 -14.24 2.61
CA ARG A 74 -8.43 -14.87 3.29
C ARG A 74 -7.82 -15.98 2.46
N VAL A 75 -8.64 -16.91 1.94
CA VAL A 75 -8.17 -18.02 1.11
C VAL A 75 -7.45 -17.53 -0.13
N GLU A 76 -8.00 -16.53 -0.83
CA GLU A 76 -7.35 -15.98 -2.03
C GLU A 76 -6.05 -15.24 -1.69
N ARG A 77 -6.03 -14.46 -0.60
CA ARG A 77 -4.81 -13.82 -0.10
C ARG A 77 -3.73 -14.85 0.20
N ASP A 78 -4.08 -15.89 0.96
CA ASP A 78 -3.14 -16.91 1.40
C ASP A 78 -2.64 -17.73 0.21
N ARG A 79 -3.49 -18.02 -0.78
CA ARG A 79 -3.07 -18.64 -2.05
C ARG A 79 -2.02 -17.80 -2.78
N ARG A 80 -2.21 -16.49 -2.87
CA ARG A 80 -1.24 -15.59 -3.53
C ARG A 80 0.05 -15.48 -2.71
N CYS A 81 -0.05 -15.43 -1.39
CA CYS A 81 1.10 -15.46 -0.49
C CYS A 81 1.93 -16.75 -0.68
N GLN A 82 1.28 -17.91 -0.76
CA GLN A 82 1.94 -19.18 -1.02
C GLN A 82 2.68 -19.21 -2.37
N ALA A 83 2.10 -18.63 -3.42
CA ALA A 83 2.79 -18.53 -4.72
C ALA A 83 4.09 -17.70 -4.62
N VAL A 84 4.05 -16.59 -3.88
CA VAL A 84 5.25 -15.79 -3.59
C VAL A 84 6.24 -16.58 -2.75
N ALA A 85 5.78 -17.29 -1.72
CA ALA A 85 6.63 -18.11 -0.86
C ALA A 85 7.37 -19.20 -1.65
N GLN A 86 6.70 -19.81 -2.63
CA GLN A 86 7.34 -20.78 -3.55
C GLN A 86 8.43 -20.12 -4.39
N GLU A 87 8.22 -18.90 -4.89
CA GLU A 87 9.26 -18.16 -5.61
C GLU A 87 10.47 -17.88 -4.71
N TYR A 88 10.23 -17.41 -3.48
CA TYR A 88 11.31 -17.14 -2.51
C TYR A 88 12.02 -18.41 -2.04
N ALA A 89 11.35 -19.56 -2.03
CA ALA A 89 11.97 -20.84 -1.72
C ALA A 89 13.05 -21.25 -2.74
N GLN A 90 12.97 -20.75 -3.98
CA GLN A 90 13.98 -20.97 -5.03
C GLN A 90 15.12 -19.95 -5.00
N ARG A 91 15.00 -18.89 -4.17
CA ARG A 91 16.04 -17.86 -4.04
C ARG A 91 17.09 -18.28 -3.01
N PRO A 92 18.33 -17.75 -3.10
CA PRO A 92 19.35 -18.02 -2.10
C PRO A 92 18.87 -17.64 -0.69
N LEU A 93 19.03 -18.54 0.28
CA LEU A 93 18.70 -18.30 1.68
C LEU A 93 19.75 -17.35 2.29
N THR A 94 19.48 -16.05 2.23
CA THR A 94 20.42 -15.00 2.68
C THR A 94 19.67 -13.88 3.39
N ALA A 95 20.40 -13.07 4.18
CA ALA A 95 19.85 -11.86 4.79
C ALA A 95 19.31 -10.87 3.75
N GLN A 96 19.93 -10.78 2.57
CA GLN A 96 19.45 -9.91 1.49
C GLN A 96 18.12 -10.42 0.90
N SER A 97 17.98 -11.73 0.70
CA SER A 97 16.71 -12.33 0.25
C SER A 97 15.61 -12.11 1.29
N LEU A 98 15.90 -12.28 2.58
CA LEU A 98 14.96 -12.00 3.66
C LEU A 98 14.55 -10.53 3.70
N ALA A 99 15.49 -9.60 3.55
CA ALA A 99 15.20 -8.17 3.51
C ALA A 99 14.26 -7.81 2.34
N ARG A 100 14.50 -8.38 1.14
CA ARG A 100 13.59 -8.22 0.00
C ARG A 100 12.23 -8.86 0.25
N TYR A 101 12.18 -10.00 0.93
CA TYR A 101 10.93 -10.68 1.23
C TYR A 101 10.07 -9.83 2.19
N ARG A 102 10.67 -9.36 3.28
CA ARG A 102 10.05 -8.45 4.25
C ARG A 102 9.53 -7.18 3.58
N ALA A 103 10.36 -6.55 2.75
CA ALA A 103 9.98 -5.33 2.05
C ALA A 103 8.76 -5.51 1.14
N GLY A 104 8.61 -6.65 0.45
CA GLY A 104 7.48 -6.84 -0.46
C GLY A 104 6.21 -7.35 0.21
N TYR A 105 6.35 -8.16 1.27
CA TYR A 105 5.28 -9.08 1.66
C TYR A 105 5.06 -9.21 3.17
N GLN A 106 5.81 -8.52 4.05
CA GLN A 106 5.62 -8.62 5.50
C GLN A 106 4.19 -8.23 5.93
N TYR A 107 3.59 -7.24 5.29
CA TYR A 107 2.25 -6.77 5.64
C TYR A 107 1.16 -7.81 5.36
N SER A 108 1.25 -8.48 4.22
CA SER A 108 0.21 -9.36 3.70
C SER A 108 0.45 -10.84 3.94
N CYS A 109 1.71 -11.26 4.01
CA CYS A 109 2.15 -12.65 4.15
C CYS A 109 3.15 -12.81 5.31
N PRO A 110 2.86 -12.30 6.53
CA PRO A 110 3.82 -12.29 7.63
C PRO A 110 4.33 -13.70 7.99
N ASP A 111 3.43 -14.70 8.00
CA ASP A 111 3.76 -16.07 8.38
C ASP A 111 4.79 -16.71 7.42
N ASP A 112 4.63 -16.50 6.11
CA ASP A 112 5.57 -17.02 5.10
C ASP A 112 6.93 -16.32 5.17
N VAL A 113 6.93 -15.02 5.45
CA VAL A 113 8.17 -14.24 5.63
C VAL A 113 8.91 -14.67 6.89
N ASP A 114 8.20 -14.89 7.98
CA ASP A 114 8.76 -15.36 9.24
C ASP A 114 9.29 -16.80 9.10
N ALA A 115 8.58 -17.67 8.37
CA ALA A 115 9.09 -19.00 8.05
C ALA A 115 10.43 -18.96 7.26
N PHE A 116 10.59 -18.03 6.32
CA PHE A 116 11.87 -17.81 5.64
C PHE A 116 12.94 -17.32 6.61
N ALA A 117 12.58 -16.39 7.52
CA ALA A 117 13.50 -15.88 8.53
C ALA A 117 14.00 -16.97 9.48
N GLU A 118 13.12 -17.86 9.93
CA GLU A 118 13.47 -19.00 10.78
C GLU A 118 14.42 -19.97 10.07
N ARG A 119 14.17 -20.28 8.80
CA ARG A 119 15.09 -21.11 7.99
C ARG A 119 16.50 -20.50 7.93
N LEU A 120 16.59 -19.19 7.73
CA LEU A 120 17.88 -18.48 7.71
C LEU A 120 18.59 -18.55 9.08
N LYS A 121 17.83 -18.40 10.18
CA LYS A 121 18.40 -18.52 11.55
C LYS A 121 18.98 -19.92 11.78
N VAL A 122 18.28 -20.98 11.40
CA VAL A 122 18.77 -22.36 11.52
C VAL A 122 20.05 -22.56 10.70
N GLN A 123 20.07 -22.13 9.43
CA GLN A 123 21.27 -22.22 8.57
C GLN A 123 22.49 -21.52 9.19
N SER A 124 22.28 -20.35 9.82
CA SER A 124 23.37 -19.61 10.47
C SER A 124 23.92 -20.31 11.72
N LYS A 125 23.04 -21.01 12.47
CA LYS A 125 23.46 -21.82 13.62
C LYS A 125 24.27 -23.05 13.18
N ASP A 126 23.81 -23.75 12.15
CA ASP A 126 24.53 -24.92 11.61
C ASP A 126 25.91 -24.53 11.08
N SER A 127 26.03 -23.36 10.45
CA SER A 127 27.31 -22.83 9.96
C SER A 127 28.28 -22.48 11.09
N ASN A 128 27.77 -21.91 12.19
CA ASN A 128 28.61 -21.58 13.35
C ASN A 128 29.04 -22.82 14.14
N GLN A 129 28.15 -23.83 14.29
CA GLN A 129 28.50 -25.10 14.93
C GLN A 129 29.51 -25.91 14.11
N ALA A 130 29.41 -25.90 12.79
CA ALA A 130 30.39 -26.52 11.90
C ALA A 130 31.77 -25.81 11.95
N ALA A 131 31.79 -24.49 12.19
CA ALA A 131 33.02 -23.73 12.37
C ALA A 131 33.66 -23.98 13.76
N GLU A 132 32.86 -24.08 14.82
CA GLU A 132 33.34 -24.38 16.18
C GLU A 132 33.84 -25.84 16.34
N THR A 133 33.26 -26.79 15.60
CA THR A 133 33.80 -28.17 15.55
C THR A 133 35.07 -28.30 14.72
N ALA A 134 35.41 -27.31 13.89
CA ALA A 134 36.64 -27.25 13.12
C ALA A 134 37.79 -26.51 13.84
N SER A 135 37.51 -25.76 14.92
CA SER A 135 38.52 -24.94 15.63
C SER A 135 38.95 -25.48 16.99
N GLY A 136 38.62 -26.74 17.33
CA GLY A 136 39.00 -27.35 18.60
C GLY A 136 40.41 -27.97 18.59
N GLN A 137 41.48 -27.16 18.60
CA GLN A 137 42.80 -27.54 19.14
C GLN A 137 43.81 -26.37 19.09
N SER A 138 44.00 -25.69 20.22
CA SER A 138 45.31 -25.45 20.86
C SER A 138 45.12 -24.51 22.05
N ASP A 139 45.35 -25.04 23.25
CA ASP A 139 45.76 -24.28 24.42
C ASP A 139 47.06 -23.52 24.12
N GLU A 140 47.15 -22.23 24.44
CA GLU A 140 48.31 -21.70 25.18
C GLU A 140 48.12 -20.27 25.69
N VAL A 141 48.71 -20.09 26.88
CA VAL A 141 48.81 -18.93 27.75
C VAL A 141 49.77 -17.88 27.18
N SER A 142 49.46 -16.58 27.35
CA SER A 142 50.47 -15.57 27.73
C SER A 142 49.86 -14.21 28.08
N ASP A 143 50.24 -13.72 29.25
CA ASP A 143 50.11 -12.36 29.79
C ASP A 143 50.81 -11.28 28.92
N ASP A 144 50.20 -10.10 28.74
CA ASP A 144 50.59 -8.79 29.33
C ASP A 144 49.86 -7.61 28.62
N PRO A 145 49.71 -6.43 29.26
CA PRO A 145 48.78 -5.35 28.89
C PRO A 145 49.45 -4.17 28.15
N ASP A 146 48.64 -3.12 27.95
CA ASP A 146 48.94 -1.77 27.42
C ASP A 146 49.00 -1.59 25.89
N ALA A 147 47.95 -0.96 25.34
CA ALA A 147 47.95 0.48 25.05
C ALA A 147 46.77 0.91 24.13
N ALA A 148 45.98 1.83 24.68
CA ALA A 148 45.27 2.96 24.07
C ALA A 148 44.95 2.97 22.55
N ALA A 149 43.65 3.07 22.24
CA ALA A 149 43.12 4.00 21.23
C ALA A 149 41.59 4.14 21.38
N GLU A 150 41.16 4.95 22.35
CA GLU A 150 39.76 5.36 22.52
C GLU A 150 39.40 6.39 21.44
N THR A 151 38.94 5.90 20.28
CA THR A 151 38.30 6.77 19.29
C THR A 151 36.83 6.91 19.68
N GLN A 152 36.52 8.04 20.31
CA GLN A 152 35.16 8.56 20.45
C GLN A 152 34.50 8.66 19.07
N ARG A 153 33.74 7.65 18.67
CA ARG A 153 32.68 7.84 17.67
C ARG A 153 31.54 8.53 18.36
N GLN A 154 31.45 9.82 18.10
CA GLN A 154 30.35 10.71 18.42
C GLN A 154 29.01 10.01 18.11
N GLN A 155 28.36 9.49 19.14
CA GLN A 155 26.90 9.43 19.19
C GLN A 155 26.42 10.88 19.20
N THR A 156 26.17 11.43 18.02
CA THR A 156 25.25 12.57 17.91
C THR A 156 23.83 12.04 18.08
N THR A 157 23.48 11.64 19.32
CA THR A 157 22.10 11.65 19.78
C THR A 157 21.68 13.11 19.90
N SER A 158 21.34 13.70 18.77
CA SER A 158 20.50 14.89 18.72
C SER A 158 19.06 14.44 19.00
N THR A 159 18.77 14.19 20.29
CA THR A 159 17.39 14.34 20.77
C THR A 159 17.15 15.83 20.95
N ALA A 160 17.07 16.54 19.82
CA ALA A 160 16.27 17.76 19.78
C ALA A 160 14.83 17.28 19.94
N SER A 161 14.15 17.76 20.98
CA SER A 161 12.71 17.64 21.11
C SER A 161 12.08 18.38 19.93
N VAL A 162 11.92 17.65 18.82
CA VAL A 162 11.08 18.05 17.71
C VAL A 162 9.69 18.19 18.31
N GLY A 163 9.12 19.39 18.26
CA GLY A 163 7.74 19.61 18.71
C GLY A 163 6.85 18.54 18.10
N ALA A 164 5.87 18.07 18.86
CA ALA A 164 5.03 16.91 18.51
C ALA A 164 4.36 16.97 17.13
N ASP A 165 4.40 18.12 16.45
CA ASP A 165 3.81 18.38 15.15
C ASP A 165 4.80 18.44 13.97
N ALA A 166 6.11 18.26 14.17
CA ALA A 166 7.08 18.32 13.07
C ALA A 166 7.44 16.92 12.54
N ILE A 167 7.31 16.74 11.21
CA ILE A 167 7.63 15.49 10.51
C ILE A 167 9.11 15.18 10.67
N SER A 168 9.42 13.95 11.09
CA SER A 168 10.81 13.51 11.22
C SER A 168 11.47 13.27 9.86
N SER A 169 12.78 13.53 9.77
CA SER A 169 13.58 13.18 8.58
C SER A 169 13.51 11.69 8.25
N GLN A 170 13.37 10.85 9.28
CA GLN A 170 13.18 9.41 9.13
C GLN A 170 11.88 9.08 8.39
N GLN A 171 10.76 9.67 8.80
CA GLN A 171 9.46 9.43 8.16
C GLN A 171 9.46 9.84 6.67
N LEU A 172 10.11 10.96 6.33
CA LEU A 172 10.29 11.36 4.93
C LEU A 172 11.16 10.37 4.15
N ASN A 173 12.21 9.85 4.77
CA ASN A 173 13.09 8.84 4.18
C ASN A 173 12.36 7.50 3.99
N ASP A 174 11.56 7.08 4.96
CA ASP A 174 10.77 5.85 4.91
C ASP A 174 9.71 5.94 3.80
N CYS A 175 8.97 7.06 3.74
CA CYS A 175 8.04 7.35 2.64
C CYS A 175 8.73 7.22 1.27
N TYR A 176 9.95 7.74 1.13
CA TYR A 176 10.70 7.63 -0.11
C TYR A 176 11.15 6.20 -0.41
N LEU A 177 11.86 5.55 0.50
CA LEU A 177 12.47 4.23 0.29
C LEU A 177 11.42 3.15 0.09
N LEU A 178 10.36 3.15 0.91
CA LEU A 178 9.28 2.16 0.82
C LEU A 178 8.52 2.27 -0.51
N THR A 179 8.31 3.50 -1.01
CA THR A 179 7.72 3.71 -2.33
C THR A 179 8.63 3.16 -3.44
N GLN A 180 9.95 3.36 -3.35
CA GLN A 180 10.92 2.91 -4.37
C GLN A 180 11.01 1.38 -4.45
N ILE A 181 10.97 0.70 -3.30
CA ILE A 181 10.99 -0.77 -3.25
C ILE A 181 9.59 -1.37 -3.43
N ARG A 182 8.58 -0.54 -3.71
CA ARG A 182 7.17 -0.93 -3.93
C ARG A 182 6.51 -1.62 -2.73
N ASN A 183 6.96 -1.32 -1.52
CA ASN A 183 6.24 -1.65 -0.29
C ASN A 183 5.12 -0.64 -0.08
N PHE A 184 4.03 -0.76 -0.83
CA PHE A 184 2.99 0.26 -0.80
C PHE A 184 2.17 0.28 0.49
N SER A 185 2.11 -0.82 1.23
CA SER A 185 1.47 -0.79 2.55
C SER A 185 2.20 0.15 3.51
N ASP A 186 3.48 -0.13 3.79
CA ASP A 186 4.23 0.67 4.76
C ASP A 186 4.52 2.08 4.19
N ALA A 187 4.66 2.21 2.87
CA ALA A 187 4.83 3.51 2.24
C ALA A 187 3.60 4.41 2.39
N LEU A 188 2.38 3.87 2.32
CA LEU A 188 1.17 4.67 2.54
C LEU A 188 1.16 5.24 3.96
N ASP A 189 1.47 4.43 4.97
CA ASP A 189 1.54 4.87 6.36
C ASP A 189 2.65 5.92 6.56
N ALA A 190 3.84 5.69 6.00
CA ALA A 190 4.96 6.61 6.10
C ALA A 190 4.72 7.94 5.33
N CYS A 191 4.00 7.90 4.20
CA CYS A 191 3.77 9.06 3.35
C CYS A 191 2.53 9.88 3.74
N GLN A 192 1.56 9.32 4.47
CA GLN A 192 0.26 9.97 4.73
C GLN A 192 0.42 11.34 5.40
N GLU A 193 0.97 11.38 6.61
CA GLU A 193 1.08 12.61 7.38
C GLU A 193 2.00 13.66 6.71
N PRO A 194 3.16 13.31 6.12
CA PRO A 194 3.92 14.27 5.33
C PRO A 194 3.14 14.79 4.11
N ALA A 195 2.36 13.95 3.42
CA ALA A 195 1.57 14.39 2.28
C ALA A 195 0.47 15.38 2.69
N GLU A 196 -0.20 15.12 3.82
CA GLU A 196 -1.21 16.01 4.41
C GLU A 196 -0.62 17.36 4.83
N LYS A 197 0.62 17.36 5.35
CA LYS A 197 1.35 18.59 5.70
C LYS A 197 1.99 19.32 4.51
N GLY A 198 1.75 18.86 3.28
CA GLY A 198 2.18 19.60 2.08
C GLY A 198 3.57 19.21 1.55
N TYR A 199 4.19 18.13 2.06
CA TYR A 199 5.48 17.70 1.54
C TYR A 199 5.32 17.12 0.14
N VAL A 200 5.71 17.90 -0.88
CA VAL A 200 5.52 17.61 -2.31
C VAL A 200 6.00 16.21 -2.71
N LYS A 201 7.16 15.76 -2.18
CA LYS A 201 7.70 14.43 -2.48
C LYS A 201 6.78 13.31 -1.96
N ALA A 202 6.17 13.50 -0.78
CA ALA A 202 5.23 12.55 -0.21
C ALA A 202 3.90 12.57 -0.98
N GLN A 203 3.37 13.76 -1.31
CA GLN A 203 2.16 13.88 -2.14
C GLN A 203 2.34 13.22 -3.51
N ARG A 204 3.48 13.43 -4.17
CA ARG A 204 3.83 12.73 -5.43
C ARG A 204 3.90 11.22 -5.24
N ASN A 205 4.46 10.74 -4.12
CA ASN A 205 4.51 9.31 -3.83
C ASN A 205 3.10 8.75 -3.61
N MET A 206 2.24 9.45 -2.86
CA MET A 206 0.83 9.09 -2.69
C MET A 206 0.11 9.00 -4.03
N ALA A 207 0.30 9.99 -4.91
CA ALA A 207 -0.27 9.98 -6.26
C ALA A 207 0.21 8.77 -7.08
N MET A 208 1.51 8.49 -7.06
CA MET A 208 2.10 7.34 -7.78
C MET A 208 1.57 6.00 -7.25
N MET A 209 1.51 5.83 -5.93
CA MET A 209 0.97 4.61 -5.31
C MET A 209 -0.50 4.43 -5.66
N ALA A 210 -1.31 5.47 -5.52
CA ALA A 210 -2.73 5.43 -5.86
C ALA A 210 -2.95 5.12 -7.36
N TYR A 211 -2.20 5.76 -8.25
CA TYR A 211 -2.25 5.50 -9.69
C TYR A 211 -1.88 4.04 -10.02
N THR A 212 -0.82 3.52 -9.38
CA THR A 212 -0.36 2.13 -9.55
C THR A 212 -1.37 1.10 -9.03
N LEU A 213 -2.14 1.48 -8.01
CA LEU A 213 -3.21 0.66 -7.41
C LEU A 213 -4.58 0.93 -8.05
N GLU A 214 -4.61 1.67 -9.16
CA GLU A 214 -5.83 2.03 -9.91
C GLU A 214 -6.89 2.78 -9.10
N ASP A 215 -6.50 3.39 -7.97
CA ASP A 215 -7.32 4.35 -7.22
C ASP A 215 -7.17 5.72 -7.86
N TYR A 216 -7.74 5.86 -9.06
CA TYR A 216 -7.56 7.04 -9.89
C TYR A 216 -8.12 8.31 -9.25
N GLU A 217 -9.17 8.21 -8.44
CA GLU A 217 -9.70 9.38 -7.72
C GLU A 217 -8.66 9.93 -6.74
N ARG A 218 -8.06 9.09 -5.90
CA ARG A 218 -6.99 9.53 -4.99
C ARG A 218 -5.73 9.92 -5.74
N ALA A 219 -5.41 9.23 -6.84
CA ALA A 219 -4.28 9.58 -7.69
C ALA A 219 -4.40 11.02 -8.20
N ARG A 220 -5.57 11.40 -8.73
CA ARG A 220 -5.87 12.77 -9.17
C ARG A 220 -5.68 13.76 -8.03
N LEU A 221 -6.35 13.52 -6.89
CA LEU A 221 -6.34 14.45 -5.76
C LEU A 221 -4.93 14.73 -5.23
N TRP A 222 -4.10 13.70 -5.11
CA TRP A 222 -2.72 13.87 -4.66
C TRP A 222 -1.81 14.45 -5.75
N ALA A 223 -2.04 14.08 -7.01
CA ALA A 223 -1.28 14.61 -8.13
C ALA A 223 -1.53 16.11 -8.32
N GLU A 224 -2.79 16.57 -8.24
CA GLU A 224 -3.16 17.99 -8.31
C GLU A 224 -2.46 18.84 -7.26
N LYS A 225 -2.33 18.32 -6.03
CA LYS A 225 -1.61 19.01 -4.95
C LYS A 225 -0.11 19.16 -5.22
N ALA A 226 0.50 18.21 -5.93
CA ALA A 226 1.94 18.15 -6.17
C ALA A 226 2.37 18.65 -7.56
N ALA A 227 1.47 18.72 -8.54
CA ALA A 227 1.79 18.87 -9.96
C ALA A 227 2.50 20.18 -10.30
N SER A 228 2.25 21.27 -9.56
CA SER A 228 2.93 22.55 -9.75
C SER A 228 4.41 22.54 -9.36
N GLN A 229 4.84 21.54 -8.58
CA GLN A 229 6.20 21.42 -8.04
C GLN A 229 6.85 20.06 -8.32
N SER A 230 6.13 19.13 -8.96
CA SER A 230 6.62 17.80 -9.28
C SER A 230 6.22 17.38 -10.69
N GLY A 231 7.20 17.31 -11.59
CA GLY A 231 6.94 16.87 -12.96
C GLY A 231 6.45 15.42 -13.06
N GLN A 232 6.77 14.56 -12.08
CA GLN A 232 6.20 13.22 -12.03
C GLN A 232 4.70 13.23 -11.70
N ALA A 233 4.24 14.11 -10.79
CA ALA A 233 2.81 14.24 -10.49
C ALA A 233 2.05 14.90 -11.66
N ALA A 234 2.64 15.92 -12.30
CA ALA A 234 2.09 16.48 -13.53
C ALA A 234 1.99 15.42 -14.63
N ASN A 235 3.00 14.55 -14.80
CA ASN A 235 2.93 13.45 -15.76
C ASN A 235 1.78 12.47 -15.44
N ILE A 236 1.54 12.16 -14.16
CA ILE A 236 0.41 11.30 -13.76
C ILE A 236 -0.92 11.92 -14.22
N LEU A 237 -1.13 13.22 -13.97
CA LEU A 237 -2.34 13.91 -14.46
C LEU A 237 -2.44 13.86 -15.99
N GLY A 238 -1.33 14.07 -16.69
CA GLY A 238 -1.27 13.96 -18.14
C GLY A 238 -1.69 12.58 -18.65
N GLU A 239 -1.19 11.51 -18.03
CA GLU A 239 -1.54 10.13 -18.36
C GLU A 239 -3.01 9.83 -18.09
N MET A 240 -3.56 10.35 -16.98
CA MET A 240 -4.97 10.18 -16.62
C MET A 240 -5.90 10.82 -17.65
N TYR A 241 -5.65 12.06 -18.05
CA TYR A 241 -6.44 12.74 -19.07
C TYR A 241 -6.26 12.15 -20.46
N ALA A 242 -5.07 11.63 -20.80
CA ALA A 242 -4.83 11.00 -22.10
C ALA A 242 -5.59 9.67 -22.24
N GLN A 243 -5.69 8.90 -21.15
CA GLN A 243 -6.27 7.55 -21.15
C GLN A 243 -7.70 7.49 -20.60
N GLY A 244 -8.22 8.58 -20.01
CA GLY A 244 -9.53 8.60 -19.37
C GLY A 244 -9.55 7.80 -18.05
N GLN A 245 -8.44 7.76 -17.31
CA GLN A 245 -8.35 7.01 -16.06
C GLN A 245 -8.89 7.86 -14.90
N GLY A 246 -10.10 7.56 -14.43
CA GLY A 246 -10.78 8.32 -13.37
C GLY A 246 -11.26 9.71 -13.80
N VAL A 247 -11.10 10.07 -15.08
CA VAL A 247 -11.56 11.32 -15.70
C VAL A 247 -12.01 11.03 -17.13
N ASN A 248 -12.73 11.94 -17.76
CA ASN A 248 -12.97 11.84 -19.20
C ASN A 248 -11.67 12.10 -19.97
N VAL A 249 -11.54 11.47 -21.15
CA VAL A 249 -10.43 11.76 -22.06
C VAL A 249 -10.47 13.23 -22.45
N ASP A 250 -9.34 13.91 -22.25
CA ASP A 250 -9.13 15.31 -22.62
C ASP A 250 -7.67 15.49 -23.06
N LEU A 251 -7.44 15.45 -24.37
CA LEU A 251 -6.09 15.53 -24.93
C LEU A 251 -5.46 16.92 -24.73
N ALA A 252 -6.28 17.98 -24.60
CA ALA A 252 -5.78 19.33 -24.33
C ALA A 252 -5.23 19.42 -22.90
N GLN A 253 -5.97 18.89 -21.92
CA GLN A 253 -5.49 18.80 -20.53
C GLN A 253 -4.30 17.84 -20.40
N ALA A 254 -4.30 16.71 -21.12
CA ALA A 254 -3.16 15.81 -21.14
C ALA A 254 -1.89 16.53 -21.63
N ARG A 255 -2.00 17.24 -22.76
CA ARG A 255 -0.90 18.04 -23.33
C ARG A 255 -0.42 19.11 -22.35
N HIS A 256 -1.33 19.83 -21.70
CA HIS A 256 -1.01 20.85 -20.70
C HIS A 256 -0.15 20.27 -19.58
N TRP A 257 -0.60 19.17 -18.97
CA TRP A 257 0.10 18.55 -17.85
C TRP A 257 1.43 17.91 -18.26
N PHE A 258 1.54 17.32 -19.44
CA PHE A 258 2.82 16.83 -19.93
C PHE A 258 3.82 17.96 -20.20
N LEU A 259 3.38 19.09 -20.76
CA LEU A 259 4.24 20.26 -20.94
C LEU A 259 4.74 20.79 -19.60
N GLU A 260 3.88 20.85 -18.59
CA GLU A 260 4.27 21.23 -17.23
C GLU A 260 5.26 20.23 -16.61
N ALA A 261 5.06 18.94 -16.83
CA ALA A 261 5.99 17.90 -16.41
C ALA A 261 7.39 18.07 -17.04
N VAL A 262 7.45 18.40 -18.33
CA VAL A 262 8.71 18.70 -19.03
C VAL A 262 9.37 19.96 -18.47
N ARG A 263 8.58 21.02 -18.22
CA ARG A 263 9.07 22.27 -17.61
C ARG A 263 9.71 22.03 -16.24
N LEU A 264 9.16 21.09 -15.47
CA LEU A 264 9.66 20.65 -14.17
C LEU A 264 10.77 19.59 -14.26
N GLY A 265 11.30 19.30 -15.46
CA GLY A 265 12.45 18.42 -15.68
C GLY A 265 12.13 16.93 -15.70
N TYR A 266 10.87 16.53 -15.84
CA TYR A 266 10.50 15.11 -15.92
C TYR A 266 10.64 14.58 -17.35
N ALA A 267 11.81 14.03 -17.66
CA ALA A 267 12.17 13.60 -19.02
C ALA A 267 11.17 12.64 -19.68
N LYS A 268 10.53 11.74 -18.92
CA LYS A 268 9.55 10.78 -19.48
C LYS A 268 8.33 11.46 -20.10
N ALA A 269 7.98 12.68 -19.67
CA ALA A 269 6.85 13.41 -20.23
C ALA A 269 7.10 13.88 -21.68
N GLN A 270 8.35 14.01 -22.12
CA GLN A 270 8.66 14.34 -23.52
C GLN A 270 8.16 13.24 -24.46
N SER A 271 8.48 11.98 -24.15
CA SER A 271 7.99 10.84 -24.93
C SER A 271 6.46 10.70 -24.88
N ARG A 272 5.82 11.15 -23.79
CA ARG A 272 4.34 11.21 -23.72
C ARG A 272 3.77 12.26 -24.65
N LEU A 273 4.38 13.44 -24.74
CA LEU A 273 3.96 14.49 -25.69
C LEU A 273 4.12 14.05 -27.15
N GLU A 274 5.22 13.36 -27.47
CA GLU A 274 5.49 12.86 -28.82
C GLU A 274 4.47 11.81 -29.28
N THR A 275 3.97 11.01 -28.36
CA THR A 275 3.01 9.93 -28.62
C THR A 275 1.55 10.34 -28.41
N LEU A 276 1.31 11.57 -27.93
CA LEU A 276 -0.04 12.08 -27.71
C LEU A 276 -0.71 12.32 -29.07
N PRO A 277 -1.90 11.72 -29.33
CA PRO A 277 -2.63 11.96 -30.57
C PRO A 277 -2.88 13.46 -30.80
N ALA A 278 -2.88 13.86 -32.08
CA ALA A 278 -3.37 15.18 -32.44
C ALA A 278 -4.86 15.27 -32.09
N ASP A 279 -5.29 16.43 -31.61
CA ASP A 279 -6.70 16.70 -31.40
C ASP A 279 -7.39 16.78 -32.78
N GLU A 280 -8.10 15.73 -33.18
CA GLU A 280 -8.82 15.67 -34.46
C GLU A 280 -10.15 16.43 -34.42
N SER A 281 -10.43 17.23 -33.38
CA SER A 281 -11.65 18.03 -33.26
C SER A 281 -11.54 19.43 -33.91
N GLN A 282 -11.17 19.48 -35.19
CA GLN A 282 -11.39 20.65 -36.07
C GLN A 282 -11.82 20.24 -37.49
#